data_AF-X0ZNW5-F1
#
_entry.id   AF-X0ZNW5-F1
#
_cell.length_a   1.000
_cell.length_b   1.000
_cell.length_c   1.000
_cell.angle_alpha   90.00
_cell.angle_beta   90.00
_cell.angle_gamma   90.00
#
_symmetry.space_group_name_H-M   'P 1'
#
loop_
_entity.id
_entity.type
_entity.pdbx_description
1 polymer ?
#
loop_
_entity_poly.entity_id
_entity_poly.type
_entity_poly.pdbx_seq_one_letter_code
_entity_poly.pdbx_strand_id
1 'polypeptide(L)'
;FYKLSKFEKIKNESKNLNKQFRESNLEPLITVETVLDRRVNLGRRHFTDPKVLINYALKHNLFITFDTTHHGLKSYNIEDSFNILKSRVINIHISNTKRRKHEPPYIGKIPLKEFLKFILKNSYNNFLTLEISPIALNIWSKRRVKDRLKRSINFCKMYTR
;
A
#
# COMPACT_ATOMS: atom_id res chain seq x y z
N PHE A 1 35.10 14.61 2.12
CA PHE A 1 34.72 15.32 0.89
C PHE A 1 33.86 14.50 -0.10
N TYR A 2 34.07 13.18 -0.28
CA TYR A 2 33.26 12.34 -1.20
C TYR A 2 31.76 12.13 -0.85
N LYS A 3 31.33 12.34 0.40
CA LYS A 3 29.92 12.13 0.81
C LYS A 3 29.00 13.29 0.43
N LEU A 4 29.49 14.53 0.47
CA LEU A 4 28.69 15.74 0.23
C LEU A 4 28.20 15.82 -1.23
N SER A 5 29.07 15.50 -2.19
CA SER A 5 28.73 15.50 -3.63
C SER A 5 27.64 14.50 -4.01
N LYS A 6 27.61 13.33 -3.36
CA LYS A 6 26.56 12.32 -3.57
C LYS A 6 25.20 12.78 -3.04
N PHE A 7 25.18 13.50 -1.90
CA PHE A 7 23.95 14.05 -1.33
C PHE A 7 23.38 15.18 -2.19
N GLU A 8 24.22 16.05 -2.73
CA GLU A 8 23.79 17.13 -3.63
C GLU A 8 23.26 16.60 -4.96
N LYS A 9 23.90 15.56 -5.52
CA LYS A 9 23.42 14.89 -6.74
C LYS A 9 22.01 14.29 -6.55
N ILE A 10 21.79 13.57 -5.46
CA ILE A 10 20.46 13.00 -5.12
C ILE A 10 19.41 14.10 -4.94
N LYS A 11 19.79 15.23 -4.33
CA LYS A 11 18.91 16.36 -4.10
C LYS A 11 18.50 17.03 -5.43
N ASN A 12 19.42 17.13 -6.38
CA ASN A 12 19.14 17.71 -7.69
C ASN A 12 18.31 16.77 -8.60
N GLU A 13 18.60 15.47 -8.61
CA GLU A 13 17.78 14.47 -9.31
C GLU A 13 16.34 14.45 -8.78
N SER A 14 16.16 14.51 -7.45
CA SER A 14 14.85 14.57 -6.81
C SER A 14 14.08 15.86 -7.14
N LYS A 15 14.76 17.00 -7.26
CA LYS A 15 14.13 18.27 -7.65
C LYS A 15 13.59 18.22 -9.08
N ASN A 16 14.35 17.63 -10.01
CA ASN A 16 13.94 17.52 -11.41
C ASN A 16 12.74 16.57 -11.59
N LEU A 17 12.74 15.44 -10.90
CA LEU A 17 11.61 14.51 -10.90
C LEU A 17 10.32 15.15 -10.34
N ASN A 18 10.44 15.90 -9.24
CA ASN A 18 9.30 16.60 -8.64
C ASN A 18 8.77 17.74 -9.53
N LYS A 19 9.65 18.41 -10.28
CA LYS A 19 9.27 19.46 -11.23
C LYS A 19 8.46 18.85 -12.39
N GLN A 20 8.93 17.76 -12.97
CA GLN A 20 8.24 17.04 -14.05
C GLN A 20 6.87 16.50 -13.61
N PHE A 21 6.75 16.03 -12.36
CA PHE A 21 5.46 15.62 -11.80
C PHE A 21 4.47 16.79 -11.65
N ARG A 22 4.96 17.97 -11.22
CA ARG A 22 4.12 19.18 -11.05
C ARG A 22 3.69 19.83 -12.36
N GLU A 23 4.49 19.70 -13.41
CA GLU A 23 4.23 20.30 -14.73
C GLU A 23 3.39 19.39 -15.64
N SER A 24 3.10 18.17 -15.21
CA SER A 24 2.18 17.28 -15.90
C SER A 24 0.73 17.70 -15.62
N ASN A 25 -0.04 18.01 -16.68
CA ASN A 25 -1.48 18.28 -16.65
C ASN A 25 -2.29 17.01 -16.31
N LEU A 26 -1.97 16.33 -15.21
CA LEU A 26 -2.64 15.11 -14.81
C LEU A 26 -3.83 15.44 -13.93
N GLU A 27 -5.02 15.16 -14.43
CA GLU A 27 -6.21 15.07 -13.59
C GLU A 27 -5.97 14.00 -12.51
N PRO A 28 -6.37 14.25 -11.24
CA PRO A 28 -6.16 13.30 -10.18
C PRO A 28 -7.00 12.03 -10.41
N LEU A 29 -6.33 10.87 -10.34
CA LEU A 29 -7.04 9.59 -10.32
C LEU A 29 -7.62 9.35 -8.93
N ILE A 30 -8.94 9.14 -8.86
CA ILE A 30 -9.64 8.89 -7.60
C ILE A 30 -9.70 7.39 -7.34
N THR A 31 -9.27 6.98 -6.15
CA THR A 31 -9.36 5.58 -5.70
C THR A 31 -10.36 5.44 -4.54
N VAL A 32 -11.05 4.30 -4.52
CA VAL A 32 -11.81 3.85 -3.36
C VAL A 32 -11.08 2.70 -2.67
N GLU A 33 -11.16 2.65 -1.35
CA GLU A 33 -10.56 1.61 -0.54
C GLU A 33 -11.64 0.91 0.28
N THR A 34 -11.45 -0.38 0.54
CA THR A 34 -12.28 -1.10 1.50
C THR A 34 -12.02 -0.57 2.91
N VAL A 35 -12.98 0.10 3.56
CA VAL A 35 -12.83 0.43 4.99
C VAL A 35 -13.46 -0.68 5.83
N LEU A 36 -12.69 -1.26 6.76
CA LEU A 36 -13.21 -2.23 7.72
C LEU A 36 -13.30 -1.62 9.11
N ASP A 37 -14.46 -1.06 9.47
CA ASP A 37 -14.74 -0.73 10.87
C ASP A 37 -15.38 -1.94 11.58
N ARG A 38 -14.77 -2.37 12.70
CA ARG A 38 -15.31 -3.43 13.56
C ARG A 38 -16.22 -2.90 14.67
N ARG A 39 -16.21 -1.59 14.92
CA ARG A 39 -16.94 -0.93 16.00
C ARG A 39 -18.30 -0.41 15.56
N VAL A 40 -18.45 -0.11 14.28
CA VAL A 40 -19.68 0.49 13.75
C VAL A 40 -20.49 -0.60 13.07
N ASN A 41 -21.48 -1.13 13.80
CA ASN A 41 -22.42 -2.14 13.33
C ASN A 41 -23.58 -1.50 12.54
N LEU A 42 -23.29 -0.44 11.77
CA LEU A 42 -24.28 0.21 10.92
C LEU A 42 -24.40 -0.58 9.62
N GLY A 43 -25.51 -1.32 9.50
CA GLY A 43 -26.13 -1.72 8.23
C GLY A 43 -25.17 -2.05 7.09
N ARG A 44 -24.70 -3.30 7.06
CA ARG A 44 -23.93 -3.97 6.00
C ARG A 44 -22.47 -3.54 5.88
N ARG A 45 -21.61 -4.53 6.14
CA ARG A 45 -20.21 -4.68 5.72
C ARG A 45 -20.06 -4.67 4.18
N HIS A 46 -20.79 -3.83 3.46
CA HIS A 46 -21.07 -3.96 2.03
C HIS A 46 -19.78 -3.97 1.20
N PHE A 47 -18.87 -3.03 1.47
CA PHE A 47 -17.58 -2.97 0.78
C PHE A 47 -16.52 -3.93 1.31
N THR A 48 -16.83 -4.77 2.31
CA THR A 48 -15.86 -5.77 2.78
C THR A 48 -15.74 -6.97 1.84
N ASP A 49 -16.74 -7.19 0.98
CA ASP A 49 -16.70 -8.16 -0.10
C ASP A 49 -16.03 -7.53 -1.34
N PRO A 50 -14.90 -8.10 -1.84
CA PRO A 50 -14.25 -7.64 -3.06
C PRO A 50 -15.19 -7.53 -4.26
N LYS A 51 -16.19 -8.41 -4.39
CA LYS A 51 -17.14 -8.40 -5.51
C LYS A 51 -18.04 -7.16 -5.50
N VAL A 52 -18.45 -6.73 -4.31
CA VAL A 52 -19.25 -5.50 -4.15
C VAL A 52 -18.41 -4.28 -4.48
N LEU A 53 -17.16 -4.24 -4.01
CA LEU A 53 -16.26 -3.12 -4.26
C LEU A 53 -15.95 -2.94 -5.76
N ILE A 54 -15.62 -4.02 -6.47
CA ILE A 54 -15.32 -3.91 -7.91
C ILE A 54 -16.56 -3.47 -8.71
N ASN A 55 -17.75 -3.97 -8.37
CA ASN A 55 -18.98 -3.56 -9.04
C ASN A 55 -19.25 -2.05 -8.85
N TYR A 56 -19.03 -1.53 -7.65
CA TYR A 56 -19.15 -0.09 -7.38
C TYR A 56 -18.10 0.72 -8.14
N ALA A 57 -16.83 0.29 -8.10
CA ALA A 57 -15.75 0.97 -8.82
C ALA A 57 -16.02 1.02 -10.33
N LEU A 58 -16.50 -0.07 -10.92
CA LEU A 58 -16.88 -0.11 -12.34
C LEU A 58 -18.05 0.82 -12.66
N LYS A 59 -19.11 0.79 -11.84
CA LYS A 59 -20.31 1.62 -12.03
C LYS A 59 -20.00 3.12 -11.99
N HIS A 60 -19.05 3.52 -11.16
CA HIS A 60 -18.70 4.92 -10.92
C HIS A 60 -17.39 5.37 -11.61
N ASN A 61 -16.80 4.51 -12.45
CA ASN A 61 -15.51 4.75 -13.11
C ASN A 61 -14.40 5.18 -12.13
N LEU A 62 -14.30 4.47 -11.01
CA LEU A 62 -13.30 4.71 -9.97
C LEU A 62 -12.19 3.65 -10.03
N PHE A 63 -11.01 4.05 -9.57
CA PHE A 63 -9.92 3.12 -9.30
C PHE A 63 -10.00 2.58 -7.87
N ILE A 64 -9.12 1.64 -7.54
CA ILE A 64 -9.09 0.96 -6.24
C ILE A 64 -7.71 1.11 -5.61
N THR A 65 -7.71 1.46 -4.32
CA THR A 65 -6.58 1.24 -3.42
C THR A 65 -6.80 -0.08 -2.69
N PHE A 66 -5.88 -1.02 -2.86
CA PHE A 66 -5.93 -2.32 -2.21
C PHE A 66 -5.13 -2.29 -0.91
N ASP A 67 -5.78 -2.35 0.25
CA ASP A 67 -5.08 -2.51 1.53
C ASP A 67 -4.94 -3.98 1.94
N THR A 68 -3.69 -4.40 2.09
CA THR A 68 -3.34 -5.76 2.49
C THR A 68 -3.88 -6.12 3.88
N THR A 69 -3.98 -5.18 4.81
CA THR A 69 -4.56 -5.43 6.16
C THR A 69 -6.06 -5.71 6.09
N HIS A 70 -6.78 -5.09 5.16
CA HIS A 70 -8.22 -5.31 4.98
C HIS A 70 -8.57 -6.61 4.24
N HIS A 71 -7.66 -7.16 3.44
CA HIS A 71 -7.89 -8.37 2.66
C HIS A 71 -7.14 -9.62 3.18
N GLY A 72 -6.09 -9.46 3.98
CA GLY A 72 -5.23 -10.56 4.43
C GLY A 72 -5.74 -11.42 5.59
N LEU A 73 -6.91 -11.13 6.18
CA LEU A 73 -7.46 -11.84 7.36
C LEU A 73 -8.95 -12.23 7.20
N LYS A 74 -9.47 -12.28 5.97
CA LYS A 74 -10.88 -12.56 5.67
C LYS A 74 -11.08 -14.00 5.18
N SER A 75 -12.33 -14.33 4.86
CA SER A 75 -12.75 -15.60 4.23
C SER A 75 -12.09 -15.87 2.88
N TYR A 76 -11.70 -14.82 2.16
CA TYR A 76 -10.84 -14.92 0.99
C TYR A 76 -9.38 -14.82 1.42
N ASN A 77 -8.51 -15.59 0.79
CA ASN A 77 -7.09 -15.30 0.85
C ASN A 77 -6.80 -13.97 0.10
N ILE A 78 -5.62 -13.40 0.35
CA ILE A 78 -5.26 -12.09 -0.18
C ILE A 78 -5.13 -12.07 -1.71
N GLU A 79 -4.73 -13.19 -2.32
CA GLU A 79 -4.53 -13.34 -3.76
C GLU A 79 -5.85 -13.40 -4.52
N ASP A 80 -6.84 -14.14 -3.98
CA ASP A 80 -8.20 -14.20 -4.51
C ASP A 80 -8.85 -12.81 -4.50
N SER A 81 -8.72 -12.10 -3.37
CA SER A 81 -9.22 -10.74 -3.23
C SER A 81 -8.57 -9.81 -4.26
N PHE A 82 -7.26 -9.92 -4.48
CA PHE A 82 -6.57 -9.14 -5.49
C PHE A 82 -7.06 -9.49 -6.90
N ASN A 83 -7.21 -10.77 -7.23
CA ASN A 83 -7.68 -11.20 -8.54
C ASN A 83 -9.07 -10.65 -8.90
N ILE A 84 -9.97 -10.54 -7.92
CA ILE A 84 -11.29 -9.94 -8.12
C ILE A 84 -11.18 -8.44 -8.42
N LEU A 85 -10.25 -7.74 -7.74
CA LEU A 85 -10.15 -6.28 -7.80
C LEU A 85 -9.18 -5.76 -8.89
N LYS A 86 -8.25 -6.59 -9.38
CA LYS A 86 -7.02 -6.16 -10.09
C LYS A 86 -7.24 -5.26 -11.29
N SER A 87 -8.38 -5.35 -11.97
CA SER A 87 -8.70 -4.54 -13.15
C SER A 87 -8.81 -3.04 -12.86
N ARG A 88 -8.97 -2.64 -11.58
CA ARG A 88 -9.06 -1.25 -11.15
C ARG A 88 -8.00 -0.86 -10.11
N VAL A 89 -7.10 -1.77 -9.71
CA VAL A 89 -6.09 -1.46 -8.68
C VAL A 89 -4.95 -0.64 -9.28
N ILE A 90 -4.76 0.58 -8.77
CA ILE A 90 -3.64 1.47 -9.15
C ILE A 90 -2.74 1.83 -7.97
N ASN A 91 -3.15 1.48 -6.75
CA ASN A 91 -2.37 1.66 -5.55
C ASN A 91 -2.60 0.48 -4.61
N ILE A 92 -1.54 0.04 -3.93
CA ILE A 92 -1.62 -0.98 -2.90
C ILE A 92 -1.04 -0.40 -1.62
N HIS A 93 -1.86 -0.32 -0.57
CA HIS A 93 -1.42 -0.04 0.78
C HIS A 93 -0.80 -1.31 1.37
N ILE A 94 0.48 -1.24 1.69
CA ILE A 94 1.27 -2.34 2.22
C ILE A 94 1.45 -2.17 3.72
N SER A 95 0.81 -3.06 4.45
CA SER A 95 0.92 -3.17 5.90
C SER A 95 0.54 -4.58 6.35
N ASN A 96 1.03 -5.02 7.50
CA ASN A 96 0.74 -6.34 8.02
C ASN A 96 -0.09 -6.24 9.31
N THR A 97 -0.52 -7.38 9.85
CA THR A 97 -1.28 -7.44 11.09
C THR A 97 -0.86 -8.65 11.92
N LYS A 98 -0.46 -8.43 13.18
CA LYS A 98 -0.25 -9.47 14.20
C LYS A 98 -1.15 -9.26 15.41
N ARG A 99 -0.98 -8.12 16.07
CA ARG A 99 -1.71 -7.69 17.28
C ARG A 99 -2.56 -6.46 17.01
N ARG A 100 -2.12 -5.61 16.08
CA ARG A 100 -2.79 -4.38 15.67
C ARG A 100 -2.86 -4.35 14.14
N LYS A 101 -3.83 -3.59 13.61
CA LYS A 101 -3.87 -3.28 12.18
C LYS A 101 -2.70 -2.38 11.81
N HIS A 102 -2.27 -2.45 10.54
CA HIS A 102 -1.26 -1.56 9.96
C HIS A 102 0.10 -1.63 10.70
N GLU A 103 0.58 -2.84 10.99
CA GLU A 103 1.93 -3.12 11.47
C GLU A 103 2.94 -3.15 10.30
N PRO A 104 4.27 -3.05 10.56
CA PRO A 104 5.26 -3.07 9.49
C PRO A 104 5.15 -4.33 8.62
N PRO A 105 5.45 -4.26 7.31
CA PRO A 105 5.23 -5.37 6.37
C PRO A 105 5.90 -6.69 6.78
N TYR A 106 7.07 -6.59 7.41
CA TYR A 106 7.86 -7.72 7.89
C TYR A 106 7.43 -8.27 9.26
N ILE A 107 6.35 -7.76 9.86
CA ILE A 107 5.82 -8.22 11.16
C ILE A 107 4.32 -8.48 11.04
N GLY A 108 3.92 -9.74 10.90
CA GLY A 108 2.51 -10.11 11.01
C GLY A 108 2.21 -11.50 10.47
N LYS A 109 0.92 -11.72 10.22
CA LYS A 109 0.36 -13.01 9.78
C LYS A 109 0.00 -13.04 8.30
N ILE A 110 -0.07 -11.87 7.65
CA ILE A 110 -0.37 -11.78 6.23
C ILE A 110 0.88 -12.21 5.45
N PRO A 111 0.79 -13.16 4.49
CA PRO A 111 1.92 -13.67 3.71
C PRO A 111 2.35 -12.64 2.64
N LEU A 112 2.85 -11.49 3.07
CA LEU A 112 3.15 -10.36 2.18
C LEU A 112 4.31 -10.65 1.23
N LYS A 113 5.23 -11.55 1.58
CA LYS A 113 6.30 -11.97 0.68
C LYS A 113 5.72 -12.65 -0.55
N GLU A 114 4.85 -13.62 -0.32
CA GLU A 114 4.17 -14.40 -1.35
C GLU A 114 3.27 -13.50 -2.18
N PHE A 115 2.50 -12.63 -1.51
CA PHE A 115 1.63 -11.66 -2.17
C PHE A 115 2.39 -10.68 -3.08
N LEU A 116 3.53 -10.13 -2.63
CA LEU A 116 4.33 -9.21 -3.45
C LEU A 116 4.88 -9.90 -4.71
N LYS A 117 5.31 -11.16 -4.61
CA LYS A 117 5.71 -11.95 -5.78
C LYS A 117 4.52 -12.25 -6.70
N PHE A 118 3.36 -12.54 -6.10
CA PHE A 118 2.13 -12.84 -6.83
C PHE A 118 1.66 -11.65 -7.67
N ILE A 119 1.65 -10.43 -7.13
CA ILE A 119 1.21 -9.25 -7.90
C ILE A 119 2.16 -8.93 -9.06
N LEU A 120 3.47 -9.17 -8.90
CA LEU A 120 4.43 -9.03 -10.00
C LEU A 120 4.19 -10.05 -11.11
N LYS A 121 3.93 -11.32 -10.74
CA LYS A 121 3.57 -12.37 -11.71
C LYS A 121 2.28 -12.02 -12.47
N ASN A 122 1.42 -11.21 -11.88
CA ASN A 122 0.19 -10.68 -12.49
C ASN A 122 0.38 -9.29 -13.13
N SER A 123 1.62 -8.90 -13.45
CA SER A 123 1.97 -7.67 -14.17
C SER A 123 1.55 -6.36 -13.47
N TYR A 124 1.42 -6.37 -12.14
CA TYR A 124 1.19 -5.13 -11.40
C TYR A 124 2.43 -4.23 -11.45
N ASN A 125 2.28 -3.03 -11.98
CA ASN A 125 3.36 -2.04 -12.17
C ASN A 125 3.02 -0.63 -11.64
N ASN A 126 1.98 -0.51 -10.81
CA ASN A 126 1.55 0.77 -10.22
C ASN A 126 2.10 0.96 -8.79
N PHE A 127 1.49 1.83 -7.99
CA PHE A 127 2.04 2.28 -6.71
C PHE A 127 1.97 1.23 -5.60
N LEU A 128 3.03 1.17 -4.80
CA LEU A 128 3.04 0.53 -3.49
C LEU A 128 3.28 1.60 -2.42
N THR A 129 2.34 1.73 -1.49
CA THR A 129 2.36 2.76 -0.45
C THR A 129 2.47 2.08 0.92
N LEU A 130 3.45 2.48 1.74
CA LEU A 130 3.56 1.96 3.10
C LEU A 130 2.51 2.64 4.00
N GLU A 131 1.51 1.89 4.42
CA GLU A 131 0.45 2.38 5.31
C GLU A 131 0.65 1.79 6.71
N ILE A 132 1.57 2.36 7.49
CA ILE A 132 1.93 1.85 8.82
C ILE A 132 1.41 2.80 9.88
N SER A 133 0.71 2.28 10.89
CA SER A 133 0.19 3.11 11.97
C SER A 133 1.33 3.82 12.74
N PRO A 134 1.12 5.07 13.20
CA PRO A 134 2.11 5.81 13.98
C PRO A 134 2.62 5.06 15.22
N ILE A 135 1.72 4.34 15.88
CA ILE A 135 2.03 3.50 17.04
C ILE A 135 2.94 2.34 16.62
N ALA A 136 2.63 1.67 15.50
CA ALA A 136 3.48 0.62 14.95
C ALA A 136 4.79 1.13 14.33
N LEU A 137 4.98 2.44 14.18
CA LEU A 137 6.26 3.07 13.88
C LEU A 137 7.06 3.48 15.12
N ASN A 138 6.46 3.40 16.32
CA ASN A 138 6.99 4.02 17.54
C ASN A 138 7.29 5.52 17.33
N ILE A 139 6.29 6.28 16.89
CA ILE A 139 6.46 7.68 16.43
C ILE A 139 7.18 8.60 17.43
N TRP A 140 7.09 8.32 18.72
CA TRP A 140 7.79 9.06 19.79
C TRP A 140 9.32 8.97 19.73
N SER A 141 9.90 8.09 18.91
CA SER A 141 11.34 7.99 18.72
C SER A 141 11.71 8.11 17.24
N LYS A 142 12.25 9.27 16.85
CA LYS A 142 12.76 9.54 15.49
C LYS A 142 13.71 8.45 14.98
N ARG A 143 14.57 7.91 15.85
CA ARG A 143 15.48 6.80 15.52
C ARG A 143 14.69 5.54 15.16
N ARG A 144 13.71 5.14 15.97
CA ARG A 144 12.90 3.94 15.74
C ARG A 144 12.02 4.07 14.49
N VAL A 145 11.44 5.25 14.26
CA VAL A 145 10.67 5.54 13.04
C VAL A 145 11.55 5.33 11.81
N LYS A 146 12.74 5.93 11.77
CA LYS A 146 13.68 5.77 10.64
C LYS A 146 14.08 4.31 10.42
N ASP A 147 14.39 3.59 11.48
CA ASP A 147 14.76 2.17 11.39
C ASP A 147 13.61 1.32 10.83
N ARG A 148 12.40 1.48 11.38
CA ARG A 148 11.21 0.72 10.94
C ARG A 148 10.82 1.04 9.50
N LEU A 149 10.86 2.32 9.10
CA LEU A 149 10.61 2.70 7.71
C LEU A 149 11.67 2.13 6.77
N LYS A 150 12.96 2.23 7.12
CA LYS A 150 14.05 1.66 6.31
C LYS A 150 13.86 0.15 6.10
N ARG A 151 13.52 -0.59 7.16
CA ARG A 151 13.26 -2.03 7.08
C ARG A 151 12.02 -2.35 6.24
N SER A 152 10.97 -1.55 6.35
CA SER A 152 9.74 -1.71 5.56
C SER A 152 10.00 -1.49 4.07
N ILE A 153 10.75 -0.44 3.73
CA ILE A 153 11.17 -0.16 2.35
C ILE A 153 12.04 -1.30 1.81
N ASN A 154 13.00 -1.78 2.61
CA ASN A 154 13.86 -2.88 2.21
C ASN A 154 13.06 -4.17 1.97
N PHE A 155 12.08 -4.48 2.82
CA PHE A 155 11.20 -5.62 2.64
C PHE A 155 10.45 -5.55 1.30
N CYS A 156 9.81 -4.42 0.99
CA CYS A 156 9.11 -4.27 -0.30
C CYS A 156 10.08 -4.41 -1.46
N LYS A 157 11.21 -3.68 -1.45
CA LYS A 157 12.22 -3.75 -2.52
C LYS A 157 12.77 -5.15 -2.74
N MET A 158 12.95 -5.93 -1.69
CA MET A 158 13.49 -7.30 -1.77
C MET A 158 12.54 -8.27 -2.46
N TYR A 159 11.24 -7.98 -2.50
CA TYR A 159 10.23 -8.84 -3.10
C TYR A 159 9.52 -8.21 -4.30
N THR A 160 9.96 -7.03 -4.74
CA THR A 160 9.41 -6.32 -5.91
C THR A 160 10.48 -5.88 -6.92
N ARG A 161 11.70 -6.39 -6.78
CA ARG A 161 12.84 -6.19 -7.68
C ARG A 161 13.46 -7.55 -7.94
#